data_AF-A0A4V2ZGI3-F1
#
_entry.id   AF-A0A4V2ZGI3-F1
#
_cell.length_a   1.000
_cell.length_b   1.000
_cell.length_c   1.000
_cell.angle_alpha   90.00
_cell.angle_beta   90.00
_cell.angle_gamma   90.00
#
_symmetry.space_group_name_H-M   'P 1'
#
loop_
_entity.id
_entity.type
_entity.pdbx_description
1 polymer ?
#
loop_
_entity_poly.entity_id
_entity_poly.type
_entity_poly.pdbx_seq_one_letter_code
_entity_poly.pdbx_strand_id
1 'polypeptide(L)'
;MLGDSIFGTWNKKNIEKWEDIRANGKWKFTLKYGVAIYGGVVFFLMMFGLNSIFNYESPFTYWFVVAVNILGALLGGWWYGHYMWQGTEKSYNEFISKTRSPPNE
;
A
#
# COMPACT_ATOMS: atom_id res chain seq x y z
N MET A 1 3.28 -17.92 10.92
CA MET A 1 2.94 -16.56 11.37
C MET A 1 1.55 -16.27 10.87
N LEU A 2 0.57 -16.08 11.76
CA LEU A 2 -0.79 -15.66 11.39
C LEU A 2 -0.65 -14.31 10.67
N GLY A 3 -1.02 -14.26 9.39
CA GLY A 3 -0.66 -13.15 8.51
C GLY A 3 -1.18 -11.82 9.05
N ASP A 4 -0.27 -10.96 9.48
CA ASP A 4 -0.59 -9.62 9.96
C ASP A 4 -1.32 -8.88 8.84
N SER A 5 -2.56 -8.49 9.10
CA SER A 5 -3.28 -7.55 8.24
C SER A 5 -2.54 -6.21 8.23
N ILE A 6 -2.87 -5.31 7.31
CA ILE A 6 -2.39 -3.92 7.41
C ILE A 6 -2.77 -3.22 8.73
N PHE A 7 -3.65 -3.82 9.54
CA PHE A 7 -4.09 -3.33 10.85
C PHE A 7 -3.56 -4.17 12.03
N GLY A 8 -2.66 -5.13 11.77
CA GLY A 8 -2.19 -6.09 12.78
C GLY A 8 -3.21 -7.21 13.02
N THR A 9 -3.51 -7.50 14.28
CA THR A 9 -4.44 -8.58 14.66
C THR A 9 -5.90 -8.23 14.38
N TRP A 10 -6.68 -9.22 13.97
CA TRP A 10 -8.13 -9.06 13.76
C TRP A 10 -8.85 -8.94 15.10
N ASN A 11 -9.53 -7.81 15.29
CA ASN A 11 -10.46 -7.53 16.37
C ASN A 11 -11.70 -6.87 15.76
N LYS A 12 -12.78 -6.71 16.54
CA LYS A 12 -14.05 -6.14 16.05
C LYS A 12 -13.86 -4.81 15.29
N LYS A 13 -13.06 -3.90 15.84
CA LYS A 13 -12.78 -2.59 15.24
C LYS A 13 -12.02 -2.70 13.91
N ASN A 14 -11.00 -3.56 13.85
CA ASN A 14 -10.20 -3.77 12.64
C ASN A 14 -11.02 -4.47 11.54
N ILE A 15 -11.93 -5.36 11.92
CA ILE A 15 -12.88 -6.02 11.01
C ILE A 15 -13.82 -4.98 10.40
N GLU A 16 -14.51 -4.19 11.22
CA GLU A 16 -15.44 -3.14 10.77
C GLU A 16 -14.73 -2.15 9.84
N LYS A 17 -13.52 -1.73 10.21
CA LYS A 17 -12.71 -0.83 9.39
C LYS A 17 -12.32 -1.45 8.04
N TRP A 18 -11.92 -2.73 8.04
CA TRP A 18 -11.58 -3.43 6.80
C TRP A 18 -12.80 -3.61 5.92
N GLU A 19 -13.97 -3.94 6.49
CA GLU A 19 -15.22 -4.09 5.73
C GLU A 19 -15.65 -2.77 5.07
N ASP A 20 -15.54 -1.64 5.77
CA ASP A 20 -15.79 -0.32 5.20
C ASP A 20 -14.84 0.00 4.03
N ILE A 21 -13.55 -0.28 4.22
CA ILE A 21 -12.54 -0.13 3.16
C ILE A 21 -12.81 -1.08 1.99
N ARG A 22 -13.23 -2.31 2.29
CA ARG A 22 -13.50 -3.36 1.30
C ARG A 22 -14.72 -3.02 0.45
N ALA A 23 -15.76 -2.47 1.07
CA ALA A 23 -16.98 -1.99 0.40
C ALA A 23 -16.67 -0.90 -0.64
N ASN A 24 -15.63 -0.09 -0.40
CA ASN A 24 -15.15 0.92 -1.34
C ASN A 24 -14.37 0.33 -2.53
N GLY A 25 -13.96 -0.93 -2.44
CA GLY A 25 -13.34 -1.69 -3.52
C GLY A 25 -11.81 -1.52 -3.61
N LYS A 26 -11.19 -2.51 -4.25
CA LYS A 26 -9.74 -2.66 -4.39
C LYS A 26 -9.05 -1.45 -5.02
N TRP A 27 -9.62 -0.91 -6.09
CA TRP A 27 -9.02 0.21 -6.82
C TRP A 27 -8.91 1.47 -5.97
N LYS A 28 -9.95 1.81 -5.20
CA LYS A 28 -9.91 2.96 -4.28
C LYS A 28 -8.89 2.76 -3.17
N PHE A 29 -8.77 1.53 -2.65
CA PHE A 29 -7.72 1.21 -1.68
C PHE A 29 -6.32 1.39 -2.27
N THR A 30 -6.05 0.80 -3.43
CA THR A 30 -4.74 0.89 -4.10
C THR A 30 -4.37 2.34 -4.40
N LEU A 31 -5.31 3.15 -4.90
CA LEU A 31 -5.05 4.56 -5.18
C LEU A 31 -4.78 5.35 -3.89
N LYS A 32 -5.58 5.16 -2.84
CA LYS A 32 -5.44 5.93 -1.60
C LYS A 32 -4.21 5.51 -0.78
N TYR A 33 -4.09 4.24 -0.46
CA TYR A 33 -3.07 3.74 0.46
C TYR A 33 -1.77 3.38 -0.27
N GLY A 34 -1.86 2.83 -1.47
CA GLY A 34 -0.70 2.51 -2.29
C GLY A 34 -0.13 3.74 -2.98
N VAL A 35 -0.88 4.39 -3.85
CA VAL A 35 -0.36 5.47 -4.69
C VAL A 35 -0.22 6.78 -3.91
N ALA A 36 -1.28 7.27 -3.29
CA ALA A 36 -1.25 8.60 -2.66
C ALA A 36 -0.40 8.63 -1.39
N ILE A 37 -0.61 7.67 -0.47
CA ILE A 37 0.16 7.63 0.79
C ILE A 37 1.57 7.06 0.55
N TYR A 38 1.67 5.78 0.15
CA TYR A 38 3.00 5.15 0.01
C TYR A 38 3.80 5.75 -1.16
N GLY A 39 3.19 5.91 -2.34
CA GLY A 39 3.85 6.56 -3.48
C GLY A 39 4.26 8.00 -3.16
N GLY A 40 3.43 8.77 -2.45
CA GLY A 40 3.80 10.11 -1.99
C GLY A 40 5.02 10.12 -1.07
N VAL A 41 5.10 9.20 -0.12
CA VAL A 41 6.27 9.04 0.78
C VAL A 41 7.51 8.65 -0.01
N VAL A 42 7.41 7.67 -0.91
CA VAL A 42 8.54 7.24 -1.76
C VAL A 42 9.04 8.38 -2.64
N PHE A 43 8.11 9.12 -3.26
CA PHE A 43 8.46 10.29 -4.06
C PHE A 43 9.21 11.34 -3.24
N PHE A 44 8.73 11.65 -2.03
CA PHE A 44 9.39 12.58 -1.12
C PHE A 44 10.82 12.11 -0.78
N LEU A 45 10.99 10.82 -0.45
CA LEU A 45 12.31 10.25 -0.15
C LEU A 45 13.26 10.31 -1.36
N MET A 46 12.76 10.06 -2.58
CA MET A 46 13.57 10.16 -3.79
C MET A 46 13.93 11.62 -4.13
N MET A 47 12.99 12.54 -3.94
CA MET A 47 13.18 13.96 -4.24
C MET A 47 14.11 14.68 -3.26
N PHE A 48 14.07 14.35 -1.97
CA PHE A 48 14.90 15.03 -0.98
C PHE A 48 16.11 14.22 -0.54
N GLY A 49 16.01 12.89 -0.52
CA GLY A 49 17.13 12.01 -0.20
C GLY A 49 18.09 11.87 -1.37
N LEU A 50 17.66 11.19 -2.43
CA LEU A 50 18.54 10.82 -3.56
C LEU A 50 19.01 12.05 -4.36
N ASN A 51 18.10 12.96 -4.72
CA ASN A 51 18.46 14.14 -5.53
C ASN A 51 19.41 15.11 -4.82
N SER A 52 19.48 15.12 -3.48
CA SER A 52 20.41 15.98 -2.75
C SER A 52 21.89 15.59 -2.94
N ILE A 53 22.14 14.37 -3.45
CA ILE A 53 23.47 13.79 -3.64
C ILE A 53 23.94 13.95 -5.10
N PHE A 54 23.02 14.19 -6.03
CA PHE A 54 23.33 14.33 -7.45
C PHE A 54 23.44 15.80 -7.86
N ASN A 55 24.60 16.19 -8.41
CA ASN A 55 24.76 17.48 -9.05
C ASN A 55 24.26 17.40 -10.50
N TYR A 56 23.09 17.99 -10.78
CA TYR A 56 22.54 18.02 -12.13
C TYR A 56 23.17 19.17 -12.92
N GLU A 57 23.93 18.82 -13.96
CA GLU A 57 24.63 19.79 -14.81
C GLU A 57 23.69 20.57 -15.75
N SER A 58 22.46 20.06 -15.97
CA SER A 58 21.48 20.65 -16.89
C SER A 58 20.06 20.62 -16.31
N PRO A 59 19.26 21.68 -16.53
CA PRO A 59 17.84 21.71 -16.19
C PRO A 59 17.04 20.56 -16.84
N PHE A 60 17.42 20.14 -18.05
CA PHE A 60 16.76 19.03 -18.73
C PHE A 60 16.94 17.72 -17.97
N THR A 61 18.16 17.42 -17.52
CA THR A 61 18.46 16.22 -16.74
C THR A 61 17.71 16.21 -15.42
N TYR A 62 17.62 17.37 -14.75
CA TYR A 62 16.84 17.50 -13.52
C TYR A 62 15.36 17.15 -13.74
N TRP A 63 14.70 17.78 -14.71
CA TRP A 63 13.28 17.52 -14.98
C TRP A 63 13.01 16.09 -15.46
N PHE A 64 13.93 15.51 -16.23
CA PHE A 64 13.85 14.10 -16.62
C PHE A 64 13.89 13.18 -15.39
N VAL A 65 14.81 13.40 -14.46
CA VAL A 65 14.90 12.62 -13.22
C VAL A 65 13.65 12.80 -12.34
N VAL A 66 13.12 14.01 -12.23
CA VAL A 66 11.85 14.26 -11.53
C VAL A 66 10.72 13.44 -12.16
N ALA A 67 10.59 13.44 -13.48
CA ALA A 67 9.56 12.67 -14.19
C ALA A 67 9.71 11.15 -13.93
N VAL A 68 10.94 10.63 -13.98
CA VAL A 68 11.22 9.22 -13.67
C VAL A 68 10.86 8.88 -12.22
N ASN A 69 11.18 9.76 -11.26
CA ASN A 69 10.84 9.56 -9.85
C ASN A 69 9.33 9.55 -9.62
N ILE A 70 8.57 10.45 -10.27
CA ILE A 70 7.10 10.45 -10.21
C ILE A 70 6.57 9.13 -10.75
N LEU A 71 7.01 8.70 -11.93
CA LEU A 71 6.58 7.44 -12.54
C LEU A 71 6.91 6.23 -11.65
N GLY A 72 8.13 6.18 -11.11
CA GLY A 72 8.56 5.12 -10.20
C GLY A 72 7.72 5.07 -8.92
N ALA A 73 7.42 6.23 -8.33
CA ALA A 73 6.58 6.33 -7.13
C ALA A 73 5.14 5.89 -7.39
N LEU A 74 4.55 6.27 -8.54
CA LEU A 74 3.19 5.86 -8.92
C LEU A 74 3.12 4.35 -9.16
N LEU A 75 4.07 3.79 -9.93
CA LEU A 75 4.12 2.35 -10.22
C LEU A 75 4.38 1.53 -8.96
N GLY A 76 5.35 1.95 -8.14
CA GLY A 76 5.68 1.32 -6.87
C GLY A 76 4.50 1.38 -5.90
N GLY A 77 3.84 2.53 -5.78
CA GLY A 77 2.64 2.70 -4.97
C GLY A 77 1.47 1.83 -5.45
N TRP A 78 1.26 1.74 -6.76
CA TRP A 78 0.22 0.88 -7.32
C TRP A 78 0.47 -0.60 -7.02
N TRP A 79 1.69 -1.09 -7.27
CA TRP A 79 2.07 -2.47 -6.94
C TRP A 79 1.90 -2.73 -5.45
N TYR A 80 2.47 -1.88 -4.60
CA TYR A 80 2.41 -2.05 -3.15
C TYR A 80 0.96 -2.08 -2.64
N GLY A 81 0.11 -1.15 -3.09
CA GLY A 81 -1.30 -1.14 -2.72
C GLY A 81 -2.04 -2.40 -3.15
N HIS A 82 -1.74 -2.92 -4.35
CA HIS A 82 -2.31 -4.19 -4.83
C HIS A 82 -1.87 -5.38 -3.97
N TYR A 83 -0.58 -5.47 -3.65
CA TYR A 83 -0.01 -6.52 -2.81
C TYR A 83 -0.63 -6.50 -1.39
N MET A 84 -0.71 -5.32 -0.78
CA MET A 84 -1.29 -5.16 0.56
C MET A 84 -2.78 -5.49 0.60
N TRP A 85 -3.53 -5.14 -0.45
CA TRP A 85 -4.93 -5.56 -0.56
C TRP A 85 -5.06 -7.09 -0.58
N GLN A 86 -4.28 -7.76 -1.43
CA GLN A 86 -4.34 -9.23 -1.55
C GLN A 86 -3.94 -9.94 -0.25
N GLY A 87 -2.87 -9.48 0.40
CA GLY A 87 -2.43 -10.04 1.68
C GLY A 87 -3.48 -9.86 2.77
N THR A 88 -4.08 -8.67 2.86
CA THR A 88 -5.11 -8.36 3.85
C THR A 88 -6.40 -9.13 3.59
N GLU A 89 -6.84 -9.22 2.33
CA GLU A 89 -8.03 -9.98 1.94
C GLU A 89 -7.86 -11.47 2.25
N LYS A 90 -6.67 -12.03 1.98
CA LYS A 90 -6.34 -13.42 2.32
C LYS A 90 -6.41 -13.64 3.84
N SER A 91 -5.75 -12.79 4.62
CA SER A 91 -5.75 -12.86 6.09
C SER A 91 -7.17 -12.73 6.68
N TYR A 92 -7.98 -11.81 6.13
CA TYR A 92 -9.38 -11.64 6.53
C TYR A 92 -10.21 -12.89 6.26
N ASN A 93 -10.09 -13.48 5.06
CA ASN A 93 -10.82 -14.70 4.70
C ASN A 93 -10.41 -15.90 5.57
N GLU A 94 -9.14 -16.02 5.92
CA GLU A 94 -8.64 -17.04 6.86
C GLU A 94 -9.20 -16.84 8.28
N PHE A 95 -9.38 -15.59 8.72
CA PHE A 95 -9.96 -15.28 10.02
C PHE A 95 -11.46 -15.58 10.07
N ILE A 96 -12.21 -15.16 9.04
CA ILE A 96 -13.66 -15.39 8.97
C ILE A 96 -14.00 -16.87 8.80
N SER A 97 -13.21 -17.64 8.05
CA SER A 97 -13.44 -19.09 7.93
C SER A 97 -13.27 -19.81 9.26
N LYS A 98 -12.20 -19.50 10.02
CA LYS A 98 -11.95 -20.08 11.35
C LYS A 98 -13.02 -19.72 12.39
N THR A 99 -13.60 -18.53 12.29
CA THR A 99 -14.65 -18.09 13.23
C THR A 99 -16.04 -18.62 12.87
N ARG A 100 -16.25 -19.07 11.62
CA ARG A 100 -17.52 -19.67 11.16
C ARG A 100 -17.55 -21.20 11.21
N SER A 101 -16.39 -21.86 11.22
CA SER A 101 -16.33 -23.30 11.50
C SER A 101 -16.66 -23.55 12.98
N PRO A 102 -17.73 -24.30 13.32
CA PRO A 102 -17.96 -24.69 14.70
C PRO A 102 -16.73 -25.47 15.21
N PRO A 103 -16.37 -25.34 16.50
CA PRO A 103 -15.34 -26.20 17.06
C PRO A 103 -15.78 -27.64 16.82
N ASN A 104 -14.94 -28.42 16.12
CA ASN A 104 -15.17 -29.84 15.95
C ASN A 104 -15.32 -30.45 17.35
N GLU A 105 -16.53 -30.88 17.70
CA GLU A 105 -16.82 -31.72 18.88
C GLU A 105 -16.17 -33.10 18.74
#